data_AF-A0A9D8G6N9-F1
#
_entry.id   AF-A0A9D8G6N9-F1
#
_cell.length_a   1.000
_cell.length_b   1.000
_cell.length_c   1.000
_cell.angle_alpha   90.00
_cell.angle_beta   90.00
_cell.angle_gamma   90.00
#
_symmetry.space_group_name_H-M   'P 1'
#
loop_
_entity.id
_entity.type
_entity.pdbx_description
1 polymer ?
#
loop_
_entity_poly.entity_id
_entity_poly.type
_entity_poly.pdbx_seq_one_letter_code
_entity_poly.pdbx_strand_id
1 'polypeptide(L)'
;MDIKSYLINISRPFARCLARALDYSFFYAFFILPLFFTSLLDDDIMHLVCVVLIPLLWIPFETLLLAFLGTTPGKAIFGIHIRDSQQKKLSLAASLKRSVMIWLRGLGANLPFLNLLLIVKNFKRLNTPEATSWDKSHKIFFYYKKRTYFRTLLGSLLMALFALFFVAEYEVREVITSSHQAFFSSKNFNKIGWKSYVDPQGAYSLAFPSTPEISETKIAIPKSRDSLPFRTIHYLNKEKEIEYNLTHTILPDNWLKWNSALLLRGALKVVASHMAGQAKILKKHTERYKGYPAVDFVLQKKNSKLCAGRL
;
A
#
# COMPACT_ATOMS: atom_id res chain seq x y z
N MET A 1 14.35 24.26 -28.39
CA MET A 1 12.91 24.59 -28.23
C MET A 1 12.71 25.92 -28.92
N ASP A 2 11.84 25.99 -29.93
CA ASP A 2 11.52 27.25 -30.61
C ASP A 2 10.48 28.03 -29.79
N ILE A 3 10.98 29.02 -29.03
CA ILE A 3 10.21 29.80 -28.06
C ILE A 3 9.15 30.67 -28.76
N LYS A 4 9.33 31.01 -30.04
CA LYS A 4 8.40 31.85 -30.81
C LYS A 4 7.00 31.24 -30.94
N SER A 5 6.88 29.92 -30.82
CA SER A 5 5.61 29.19 -30.91
C SER A 5 4.81 29.13 -29.60
N TYR A 6 5.32 29.71 -28.50
CA TYR A 6 4.73 29.60 -27.17
C TYR A 6 4.09 30.91 -26.71
N LEU A 7 2.95 30.78 -26.03
CA LEU A 7 2.28 31.87 -25.36
C LEU A 7 2.89 32.07 -23.97
N ILE A 8 3.26 33.31 -23.63
CA ILE A 8 3.96 33.66 -22.38
C ILE A 8 2.96 34.30 -21.42
N ASN A 9 3.07 33.96 -20.13
CA ASN A 9 2.32 34.61 -19.04
C ASN A 9 0.79 34.62 -19.18
N ILE A 10 0.21 33.69 -19.94
CA ILE A 10 -1.24 33.46 -19.94
C ILE A 10 -1.63 32.75 -18.64
N SER A 11 -2.71 33.20 -18.01
CA SER A 11 -3.29 32.48 -16.89
C SER A 11 -4.05 31.23 -17.34
N ARG A 12 -3.63 30.06 -16.85
CA ARG A 12 -4.31 28.77 -17.03
C ARG A 12 -4.37 28.00 -15.70
N PRO A 13 -5.14 28.48 -14.71
CA PRO A 13 -5.14 27.94 -13.35
C PRO A 13 -5.59 26.48 -13.32
N PHE A 14 -6.67 26.15 -14.04
CA PHE A 14 -7.20 24.79 -14.15
C PHE A 14 -6.18 23.81 -14.74
N ALA A 15 -5.53 24.18 -15.86
CA ALA A 15 -4.53 23.33 -16.48
C ALA A 15 -3.32 23.10 -15.55
N ARG A 16 -2.92 24.11 -14.77
CA ARG A 16 -1.84 23.97 -13.78
C ARG A 16 -2.23 23.03 -12.63
N CYS A 17 -3.48 23.12 -12.15
CA CYS A 17 -3.97 22.25 -11.07
C CYS A 17 -4.14 20.81 -11.55
N LEU A 18 -4.78 20.60 -12.70
CA LEU A 18 -4.94 19.27 -13.30
C LEU A 18 -3.60 18.62 -13.63
N ALA A 19 -2.64 19.38 -14.18
CA ALA A 19 -1.30 18.88 -14.43
C ALA A 19 -0.63 18.35 -13.15
N ARG A 20 -0.76 19.08 -12.04
CA ARG A 20 -0.18 18.65 -10.75
C ARG A 20 -0.92 17.45 -10.15
N ALA A 21 -2.24 17.42 -10.24
CA ALA A 21 -3.00 16.24 -9.81
C ALA A 21 -2.60 15.00 -10.63
N LEU A 22 -2.42 15.12 -11.95
CA LEU A 22 -1.91 14.02 -12.79
C LEU A 22 -0.49 13.61 -12.40
N ASP A 23 0.40 14.56 -12.12
CA ASP A 23 1.75 14.28 -11.65
C ASP A 23 1.72 13.40 -10.37
N TYR A 24 0.86 13.75 -9.40
CA TYR A 24 0.69 12.95 -8.17
C TYR A 24 0.05 11.59 -8.45
N SER A 25 -0.95 11.50 -9.32
CA SER A 25 -1.58 10.22 -9.70
C SER A 25 -0.59 9.27 -10.37
N PHE A 26 0.26 9.79 -11.28
CA PHE A 26 1.33 8.99 -11.87
C PHE A 26 2.33 8.53 -10.80
N PHE A 27 2.77 9.44 -9.93
CA PHE A 27 3.70 9.08 -8.87
C PHE A 27 3.14 7.99 -7.94
N TYR A 28 1.87 8.11 -7.56
CA TYR A 28 1.17 7.10 -6.77
C TYR A 28 1.15 5.74 -7.49
N ALA A 29 0.69 5.71 -8.74
CA ALA A 29 0.55 4.47 -9.49
C ALA A 29 1.89 3.74 -9.74
N PHE A 30 2.97 4.49 -10.00
CA PHE A 30 4.27 3.89 -10.29
C PHE A 30 5.07 3.49 -9.05
N PHE A 31 4.99 4.26 -7.96
CA PHE A 31 5.88 4.09 -6.81
C PHE A 31 5.19 3.63 -5.54
N ILE A 32 3.93 4.00 -5.31
CA ILE A 32 3.25 3.74 -4.05
C ILE A 32 2.33 2.52 -4.15
N LEU A 33 1.53 2.44 -5.21
CA LEU A 33 0.61 1.33 -5.44
C LEU A 33 1.29 -0.06 -5.36
N PRO A 34 2.48 -0.30 -5.95
CA PRO A 34 3.16 -1.59 -5.83
C PRO A 34 3.59 -1.94 -4.39
N LEU A 35 3.80 -0.94 -3.53
CA LEU A 35 4.18 -1.15 -2.12
C LEU A 35 3.01 -1.71 -1.30
N PHE A 36 1.78 -1.33 -1.66
CA PHE A 36 0.58 -1.90 -1.06
C PHE A 36 0.39 -3.37 -1.46
N PHE A 37 0.67 -3.75 -2.71
CA PHE A 37 0.57 -5.14 -3.16
C PHE A 37 1.63 -6.07 -2.57
N THR A 38 2.73 -5.52 -2.07
CA THR A 38 3.82 -6.28 -1.42
C THR A 38 3.65 -6.39 0.10
N SER A 39 2.50 -5.97 0.64
CA SER A 39 2.18 -5.98 2.08
C SER A 39 3.17 -5.20 2.95
N LEU A 40 3.96 -4.29 2.36
CA LEU A 40 4.89 -3.43 3.08
C LEU A 40 4.19 -2.31 3.87
N LEU A 41 2.92 -2.04 3.54
CA LEU A 41 2.09 -0.97 4.10
C LEU A 41 0.63 -1.46 4.22
N ASP A 42 0.25 -2.09 5.34
CA ASP A 42 -1.06 -2.76 5.48
C ASP A 42 -1.91 -2.24 6.65
N ASP A 43 -1.99 -0.91 6.82
CA ASP A 43 -2.84 -0.26 7.82
C ASP A 43 -3.64 0.91 7.20
N ASP A 44 -4.88 1.13 7.65
CA ASP A 44 -5.72 2.28 7.26
C ASP A 44 -5.03 3.63 7.55
N ILE A 45 -4.20 3.67 8.60
CA ILE A 45 -3.38 4.83 8.97
C ILE A 45 -2.35 5.15 7.87
N MET A 46 -1.86 4.14 7.13
CA MET A 46 -0.89 4.35 6.06
C MET A 46 -1.49 5.12 4.88
N HIS A 47 -2.79 5.02 4.61
CA HIS A 47 -3.42 5.80 3.54
C HIS A 47 -3.46 7.29 3.89
N LEU A 48 -3.84 7.63 5.13
CA LEU A 48 -3.84 9.01 5.61
C LEU A 48 -2.41 9.60 5.62
N VAL A 49 -1.43 8.79 6.01
CA VAL A 49 -0.01 9.14 5.95
C VAL A 49 0.45 9.33 4.51
N CYS A 50 0.02 8.48 3.58
CA CYS A 50 0.34 8.60 2.15
C CYS A 50 -0.18 9.91 1.54
N VAL A 51 -1.33 10.43 1.95
CA VAL A 51 -1.84 11.74 1.47
C VAL A 51 -0.84 12.88 1.76
N VAL A 52 -0.16 12.82 2.90
CA VAL A 52 0.85 13.82 3.29
C VAL A 52 2.23 13.51 2.68
N LEU A 53 2.61 12.23 2.66
CA LEU A 53 3.92 11.79 2.18
C LEU A 53 4.06 11.86 0.66
N ILE A 54 3.01 11.57 -0.12
CA ILE A 54 3.09 11.56 -1.59
C ILE A 54 3.57 12.93 -2.12
N PRO A 55 2.96 14.07 -1.74
CA PRO A 55 3.42 15.37 -2.20
C PRO A 55 4.81 15.75 -1.72
N LEU A 56 5.24 15.24 -0.56
CA LEU A 56 6.58 15.43 -0.01
C LEU A 56 7.62 14.63 -0.82
N LEU A 57 7.34 13.33 -1.05
CA LEU A 57 8.20 12.42 -1.83
C LEU A 57 8.28 12.83 -3.31
N TRP A 58 7.25 13.51 -3.83
CA TRP A 58 7.26 14.05 -5.20
C TRP A 58 8.25 15.21 -5.40
N ILE A 59 8.63 15.95 -4.35
CA ILE A 59 9.52 17.12 -4.44
C ILE A 59 10.83 16.84 -5.20
N PRO A 60 11.63 15.80 -4.86
CA PRO A 60 12.85 15.50 -5.60
C PRO A 60 12.57 15.16 -7.07
N PHE A 61 11.51 14.41 -7.38
CA PHE A 61 11.14 14.07 -8.75
C PHE A 61 10.76 15.31 -9.56
N GLU A 62 9.92 16.19 -9.02
CA GLU A 62 9.59 17.46 -9.67
C GLU A 62 10.85 18.30 -9.90
N THR A 63 11.72 18.37 -8.90
CA THR A 63 12.96 19.15 -8.97
C THR A 63 13.82 18.70 -10.15
N LEU A 64 14.06 17.40 -10.29
CA LEU A 64 14.86 16.83 -11.37
C LEU A 64 14.17 17.05 -12.73
N LEU A 65 12.87 16.79 -12.82
CA LEU A 65 12.09 16.99 -14.05
C LEU A 65 12.13 18.46 -14.50
N LEU A 66 12.00 19.41 -13.59
CA LEU A 66 12.07 20.84 -13.91
C LEU A 66 13.50 21.31 -14.26
N ALA A 67 14.52 20.79 -13.59
CA ALA A 67 15.90 21.15 -13.90
C ALA A 67 16.34 20.61 -15.28
N PHE A 68 16.01 19.35 -15.59
CA PHE A 68 16.48 18.70 -16.81
C PHE A 68 15.55 18.88 -18.01
N LEU A 69 14.22 18.87 -17.81
CA LEU A 69 13.23 18.98 -18.89
C LEU A 69 12.51 20.34 -18.88
N GLY A 70 12.43 20.97 -17.71
CA GLY A 70 11.64 22.19 -17.47
C GLY A 70 10.15 21.98 -17.72
N THR A 71 9.69 20.75 -17.49
CA THR A 71 8.29 20.34 -17.45
C THR A 71 8.20 19.05 -16.63
N THR A 72 6.98 18.63 -16.29
CA THR A 72 6.68 17.34 -15.64
C THR A 72 5.71 16.57 -16.54
N PRO A 73 5.52 15.24 -16.38
CA PRO A 73 4.62 14.46 -17.24
C PRO A 73 3.22 15.07 -17.39
N GLY A 74 2.57 15.45 -16.27
CA GLY A 74 1.26 16.11 -16.29
C GLY A 74 1.31 17.48 -16.98
N LYS A 75 2.34 18.28 -16.70
CA LYS A 75 2.52 19.60 -17.36
C LYS A 75 2.77 19.46 -18.86
N ALA A 76 3.49 18.42 -19.30
CA ALA A 76 3.77 18.15 -20.69
C ALA A 76 2.50 17.80 -21.49
N ILE A 77 1.55 17.08 -20.89
CA ILE A 77 0.23 16.79 -21.47
C ILE A 77 -0.48 18.12 -21.80
N PHE A 78 -0.54 19.04 -20.84
CA PHE A 78 -1.14 20.37 -21.02
C PHE A 78 -0.24 21.37 -21.79
N GLY A 79 0.95 20.95 -22.23
CA GLY A 79 1.89 21.77 -22.99
C GLY A 79 2.47 22.93 -22.18
N ILE A 80 2.64 22.74 -20.86
CA ILE A 80 3.17 23.73 -19.92
C ILE A 80 4.67 23.49 -19.74
N HIS A 81 5.46 24.54 -19.95
CA HIS A 81 6.89 24.57 -19.69
C HIS A 81 7.23 25.73 -18.77
N ILE A 82 8.28 25.55 -17.97
CA ILE A 82 8.74 26.53 -16.99
C ILE A 82 10.18 26.92 -17.36
N ARG A 83 10.45 28.23 -17.34
CA ARG A 83 11.77 28.82 -17.61
C ARG A 83 12.06 29.96 -16.63
N ASP A 84 13.34 30.29 -16.51
CA ASP A 84 13.80 31.47 -15.79
C ASP A 84 13.71 32.74 -16.65
N SER A 85 14.15 33.88 -16.11
CA SER A 85 14.18 35.17 -16.82
C SER A 85 15.12 35.22 -18.02
N GLN A 86 16.10 34.30 -18.10
CA GLN A 86 16.99 34.15 -19.24
C GLN A 86 16.45 33.13 -20.26
N GLN A 87 15.20 32.69 -20.09
CA GLN A 87 14.56 31.66 -20.92
C GLN A 87 15.23 30.28 -20.86
N LYS A 88 16.07 30.05 -19.85
CA LYS A 88 16.74 28.77 -19.59
C LYS A 88 15.90 27.91 -18.67
N LYS A 89 16.24 26.61 -18.60
CA LYS A 89 15.67 25.70 -17.61
C LYS A 89 16.09 26.17 -16.22
N LEU A 90 15.26 25.90 -15.21
CA LEU A 90 15.58 26.29 -13.84
C LEU A 90 16.81 25.52 -13.36
N SER A 91 17.66 26.18 -12.57
CA SER A 91 18.71 25.47 -11.84
C SER A 91 18.09 24.47 -10.85
N LEU A 92 18.87 23.47 -10.44
CA LEU A 92 18.40 22.45 -9.49
C LEU A 92 17.96 23.09 -8.16
N ALA A 93 18.72 24.07 -7.66
CA ALA A 93 18.38 24.83 -6.46
C ALA A 93 17.08 25.65 -6.62
N ALA A 94 16.90 26.32 -7.77
CA ALA A 94 15.68 27.10 -8.03
C ALA A 94 14.46 26.19 -8.15
N SER A 95 14.59 25.04 -8.82
CA SER A 95 13.54 24.02 -8.95
C SER A 95 13.14 23.45 -7.58
N LEU A 96 14.13 23.10 -6.75
CA LEU A 96 13.89 22.54 -5.41
C LEU A 96 13.18 23.53 -4.51
N LYS A 97 13.72 24.75 -4.41
CA LYS A 97 13.12 25.82 -3.58
C LYS A 97 11.69 26.11 -4.02
N ARG A 98 11.42 26.13 -5.33
CA ARG A 98 10.07 26.27 -5.87
C ARG A 98 9.16 25.12 -5.44
N SER A 99 9.57 23.86 -5.60
CA SER A 99 8.75 22.70 -5.23
C SER A 99 8.46 22.64 -3.73
N VAL A 100 9.45 22.93 -2.86
CA VAL A 100 9.24 23.02 -1.40
C VAL A 100 8.27 24.14 -1.05
N MET A 101 8.40 25.32 -1.64
CA MET A 101 7.48 26.42 -1.37
C MET A 101 6.05 26.13 -1.83
N ILE A 102 5.87 25.38 -2.92
CA ILE A 102 4.53 24.92 -3.34
C ILE A 102 3.97 23.93 -2.32
N TRP A 103 4.77 22.99 -1.84
CA TRP A 103 4.31 22.05 -0.81
C TRP A 103 3.91 22.77 0.50
N LEU A 104 4.73 23.70 0.98
CA LEU A 104 4.44 24.44 2.22
C LEU A 104 3.35 25.52 2.06
N ARG A 105 3.53 26.46 1.13
CA ARG A 105 2.68 27.66 0.98
C ARG A 105 1.55 27.47 -0.04
N GLY A 106 1.72 26.54 -0.96
CA GLY A 106 0.71 26.18 -1.96
C GLY A 106 -0.31 25.20 -1.40
N LEU A 107 0.17 24.16 -0.73
CA LEU A 107 -0.62 23.00 -0.27
C LEU A 107 -0.70 22.85 1.26
N GLY A 108 -0.04 23.70 2.05
CA GLY A 108 -0.13 23.63 3.52
C GLY A 108 0.46 22.35 4.10
N ALA A 109 1.55 21.86 3.51
CA ALA A 109 2.12 20.54 3.81
C ALA A 109 1.11 19.38 3.64
N ASN A 110 0.04 19.59 2.85
CA ASN A 110 -1.09 18.66 2.67
C ASN A 110 -1.85 18.30 3.96
N LEU A 111 -1.79 19.13 5.00
CA LEU A 111 -2.68 19.00 6.15
C LEU A 111 -4.13 19.25 5.70
N PRO A 112 -5.11 18.37 5.95
CA PRO A 112 -6.42 18.38 5.28
C PRO A 112 -7.13 19.75 5.25
N PHE A 113 -7.27 20.39 6.42
CA PHE A 113 -7.94 21.68 6.54
C PHE A 113 -7.11 22.83 5.95
N LEU A 114 -5.80 22.85 6.21
CA LEU A 114 -4.92 23.91 5.72
C LEU A 114 -4.74 23.84 4.20
N ASN A 115 -4.67 22.63 3.65
CA ASN A 115 -4.55 22.36 2.22
C ASN A 115 -5.75 22.92 1.46
N LEU A 116 -6.97 22.63 1.92
CA LEU A 116 -8.19 23.13 1.29
C LEU A 116 -8.22 24.66 1.26
N LEU A 117 -7.94 25.31 2.39
CA LEU A 117 -7.91 26.78 2.49
C LEU A 117 -6.86 27.40 1.54
N LEU A 118 -5.66 26.83 1.51
CA LEU A 118 -4.58 27.34 0.67
C LEU A 118 -4.82 27.08 -0.82
N ILE A 119 -5.39 25.93 -1.21
CA ILE A 119 -5.78 25.66 -2.59
C ILE A 119 -6.75 26.72 -3.08
N VAL A 120 -7.83 26.99 -2.34
CA VAL A 120 -8.85 28.00 -2.73
C VAL A 120 -8.22 29.38 -2.84
N LYS A 121 -7.42 29.78 -1.84
CA LYS A 121 -6.72 31.09 -1.83
C LYS A 121 -5.76 31.23 -3.00
N ASN A 122 -4.97 30.20 -3.27
CA ASN A 122 -3.97 30.22 -4.33
C ASN A 122 -4.60 30.09 -5.72
N PHE A 123 -5.73 29.39 -5.86
CA PHE A 123 -6.46 29.29 -7.12
C PHE A 123 -6.87 30.66 -7.64
N LYS A 124 -7.42 31.53 -6.77
CA LYS A 124 -7.74 32.92 -7.10
C LYS A 124 -6.50 33.72 -7.55
N ARG A 125 -5.35 33.47 -6.92
CA ARG A 125 -4.08 34.14 -7.26
C ARG A 125 -3.49 33.66 -8.59
N LEU A 126 -3.73 32.41 -8.99
CA LEU A 126 -3.25 31.87 -10.25
C LEU A 126 -3.89 32.55 -11.48
N ASN A 127 -5.02 33.24 -11.31
CA ASN A 127 -5.64 34.08 -12.34
C ASN A 127 -4.78 35.28 -12.75
N THR A 128 -3.87 35.70 -11.88
CA THR A 128 -2.94 36.80 -12.16
C THR A 128 -1.56 36.22 -12.47
N PRO A 129 -0.97 36.52 -13.65
CA PRO A 129 0.39 36.10 -13.99
C PRO A 129 1.37 36.55 -12.90
N GLU A 130 2.36 35.70 -12.59
CA GLU A 130 3.40 35.99 -11.58
C GLU A 130 2.90 36.29 -10.16
N ALA A 131 1.65 36.02 -9.81
CA ALA A 131 1.11 36.45 -8.51
C ALA A 131 1.47 35.54 -7.32
N THR A 132 2.01 34.33 -7.56
CA THR A 132 2.33 33.42 -6.46
C THR A 132 3.69 33.77 -5.85
N SER A 133 3.78 33.72 -4.51
CA SER A 133 4.99 34.09 -3.77
C SER A 133 6.23 33.29 -4.20
N TRP A 134 6.05 32.04 -4.63
CA TRP A 134 7.13 31.16 -5.06
C TRP A 134 7.56 31.41 -6.51
N ASP A 135 6.66 31.82 -7.40
CA ASP A 135 7.01 32.14 -8.79
C ASP A 135 7.69 33.53 -8.90
N LYS A 136 7.32 34.50 -8.03
CA LYS A 136 7.97 35.85 -7.96
C LYS A 136 9.45 35.78 -7.58
N SER A 137 9.78 34.93 -6.61
CA SER A 137 11.11 34.93 -5.98
C SER A 137 12.28 34.62 -6.91
N HIS A 138 12.05 33.96 -8.06
CA HIS A 138 13.10 33.61 -9.02
C HIS A 138 12.75 34.05 -10.45
N LYS A 139 11.81 35.00 -10.62
CA LYS A 139 11.35 35.49 -11.94
C LYS A 139 11.02 34.31 -12.88
N ILE A 140 10.10 33.45 -12.43
CA ILE A 140 9.76 32.20 -13.10
C ILE A 140 8.63 32.45 -14.10
N PHE A 141 8.87 32.12 -15.37
CA PHE A 141 7.94 32.34 -16.46
C PHE A 141 7.31 31.04 -16.94
N PHE A 142 6.03 31.13 -17.29
CA PHE A 142 5.25 30.01 -17.84
C PHE A 142 5.12 30.15 -19.35
N TYR A 143 5.57 29.11 -20.05
CA TYR A 143 5.47 28.99 -21.50
C TYR A 143 4.45 27.93 -21.84
N TYR A 144 3.44 28.31 -22.62
CA TYR A 144 2.35 27.42 -23.01
C TYR A 144 2.40 27.14 -24.50
N LYS A 145 2.35 25.87 -24.88
CA LYS A 145 2.00 25.50 -26.27
C LYS A 145 0.60 26.01 -26.59
N LYS A 146 0.35 26.24 -27.89
CA LYS A 146 -0.98 26.57 -28.39
C LYS A 146 -2.00 25.55 -27.86
N ARG A 147 -3.11 26.06 -27.33
CA ARG A 147 -4.15 25.20 -26.77
C ARG A 147 -4.78 24.40 -27.90
N THR A 148 -4.76 23.08 -27.77
CA THR A 148 -5.51 22.17 -28.63
C THR A 148 -6.54 21.45 -27.78
N TYR A 149 -7.77 21.30 -28.32
CA TYR A 149 -8.85 20.56 -27.66
C TYR A 149 -8.43 19.15 -27.26
N PHE A 150 -7.61 18.50 -28.10
CA PHE A 150 -7.03 17.18 -27.82
C PHE A 150 -6.26 17.11 -26.50
N ARG A 151 -5.40 18.09 -26.21
CA ARG A 151 -4.59 18.09 -24.97
C ARG A 151 -5.44 18.23 -23.72
N THR A 152 -6.45 19.10 -23.77
CA THR A 152 -7.39 19.27 -22.67
C THR A 152 -8.26 18.02 -22.48
N LEU A 153 -8.73 17.41 -23.57
CA LEU A 153 -9.52 16.19 -23.52
C LEU A 153 -8.71 15.02 -22.95
N LEU A 154 -7.49 14.82 -23.44
CA LEU A 154 -6.58 13.76 -22.97
C LEU A 154 -6.27 13.92 -21.48
N GLY A 155 -5.92 15.13 -21.03
CA GLY A 155 -5.65 15.40 -19.62
C GLY A 155 -6.86 15.15 -18.72
N SER A 156 -8.05 15.56 -19.14
CA SER A 156 -9.29 15.31 -18.39
C SER A 156 -9.67 13.82 -18.37
N LEU A 157 -9.51 13.11 -19.49
CA LEU A 157 -9.80 11.67 -19.58
C LEU A 157 -8.88 10.85 -18.67
N LEU A 158 -7.58 11.16 -18.67
CA LEU A 158 -6.62 10.53 -17.77
C LEU A 158 -6.96 10.80 -16.30
N MET A 159 -7.39 12.02 -15.97
CA MET A 159 -7.83 12.35 -14.63
C MET A 159 -9.07 11.54 -14.22
N ALA A 160 -10.07 11.44 -15.11
CA ALA A 160 -11.27 10.65 -14.86
C ALA A 160 -10.95 9.16 -14.69
N LEU A 161 -10.06 8.61 -15.52
CA LEU A 161 -9.59 7.23 -15.39
C LEU A 161 -8.92 6.98 -14.05
N PHE A 162 -8.04 7.90 -13.59
CA PHE A 162 -7.43 7.79 -12.27
C PHE A 162 -8.45 7.89 -11.15
N ALA A 163 -9.44 8.79 -11.25
CA ALA A 163 -10.49 8.91 -10.24
C ALA A 163 -11.32 7.62 -10.14
N LEU A 164 -11.70 7.03 -11.27
CA LEU A 164 -12.38 5.72 -11.32
C LEU A 164 -11.51 4.61 -10.73
N PHE A 165 -10.21 4.62 -11.04
CA PHE A 165 -9.26 3.67 -10.47
C PHE A 165 -9.21 3.77 -8.95
N PHE A 166 -9.13 4.99 -8.39
CA PHE A 166 -9.13 5.19 -6.93
C PHE A 166 -10.43 4.73 -6.27
N VAL A 167 -11.59 4.99 -6.89
CA VAL A 167 -12.89 4.48 -6.39
C VAL A 167 -12.91 2.95 -6.43
N ALA A 168 -12.50 2.35 -7.54
CA ALA A 168 -12.43 0.90 -7.66
C ALA A 168 -11.45 0.28 -6.67
N GLU A 169 -10.28 0.90 -6.44
CA GLU A 169 -9.31 0.46 -5.44
C GLU A 169 -9.93 0.49 -4.03
N TYR A 170 -10.61 1.58 -3.67
CA TYR A 170 -11.28 1.74 -2.39
C TYR A 170 -12.37 0.68 -2.18
N GLU A 171 -13.25 0.47 -3.16
CA GLU A 171 -14.32 -0.53 -3.13
C GLU A 171 -13.76 -1.96 -3.01
N VAL A 172 -12.73 -2.30 -3.80
CA VAL A 172 -12.09 -3.62 -3.71
C VAL A 172 -11.50 -3.85 -2.33
N ARG A 173 -10.85 -2.84 -1.73
CA ARG A 173 -10.34 -2.94 -0.36
C ARG A 173 -11.47 -3.09 0.67
N GLU A 174 -12.54 -2.30 0.56
CA GLU A 174 -13.68 -2.39 1.45
C GLU A 174 -14.34 -3.78 1.38
N VAL A 175 -14.48 -4.36 0.19
CA VAL A 175 -14.99 -5.72 0.00
C VAL A 175 -14.05 -6.76 0.63
N ILE A 176 -12.74 -6.62 0.45
CA ILE A 176 -11.76 -7.53 1.08
C ILE A 176 -11.85 -7.41 2.61
N THR A 177 -11.79 -6.22 3.18
CA THR A 177 -11.86 -6.00 4.64
C THR A 177 -13.21 -6.43 5.22
N SER A 178 -14.32 -6.10 4.56
CA SER A 178 -15.67 -6.47 5.00
C SER A 178 -15.95 -7.96 4.86
N SER A 179 -15.39 -8.65 3.86
CA SER A 179 -15.51 -10.12 3.77
C SER A 179 -14.82 -10.81 4.94
N HIS A 180 -13.65 -10.30 5.35
CA HIS A 180 -12.96 -10.77 6.56
C HIS A 180 -13.78 -10.45 7.82
N GLN A 181 -14.33 -9.24 7.94
CA GLN A 181 -15.06 -8.82 9.13
C GLN A 181 -16.47 -9.44 9.24
N ALA A 182 -17.21 -9.59 8.13
CA ALA A 182 -18.53 -10.23 8.07
C ALA A 182 -18.46 -11.73 8.39
N PHE A 183 -17.35 -12.40 8.05
CA PHE A 183 -17.08 -13.76 8.51
C PHE A 183 -17.06 -13.83 10.04
N PHE A 184 -16.37 -12.92 10.73
CA PHE A 184 -16.30 -12.86 12.19
C PHE A 184 -17.54 -12.23 12.86
N SER A 185 -18.28 -11.38 12.15
CA SER A 185 -19.43 -10.61 12.68
C SER A 185 -20.79 -11.24 12.36
N SER A 186 -20.83 -12.41 11.71
CA SER A 186 -22.09 -13.13 11.48
C SER A 186 -22.84 -13.30 12.81
N LYS A 187 -24.14 -12.95 12.85
CA LYS A 187 -25.01 -12.93 14.06
C LYS A 187 -25.01 -14.23 14.90
N ASN A 188 -24.47 -15.32 14.37
CA ASN A 188 -24.32 -16.58 15.09
C ASN A 188 -22.96 -16.72 15.81
N PHE A 189 -21.89 -16.02 15.40
CA PHE A 189 -20.56 -16.16 16.03
C PHE A 189 -20.53 -15.63 17.47
N ASN A 190 -21.22 -14.53 17.73
CA ASN A 190 -21.37 -13.95 19.09
C ASN A 190 -22.40 -14.68 19.97
N LYS A 191 -23.25 -15.55 19.38
CA LYS A 191 -24.22 -16.37 20.12
C LYS A 191 -23.69 -17.76 20.48
N ILE A 192 -22.56 -18.15 19.91
CA ILE A 192 -21.90 -19.41 20.23
C ILE A 192 -21.35 -19.31 21.65
N GLY A 193 -21.75 -20.24 22.53
CA GLY A 193 -21.17 -20.40 23.85
C GLY A 193 -19.75 -20.96 23.72
N TRP A 194 -18.78 -20.07 23.53
CA TRP A 194 -17.37 -20.43 23.40
C TRP A 194 -16.89 -21.13 24.66
N LYS A 195 -16.47 -22.39 24.52
CA LYS A 195 -15.83 -23.12 25.61
C LYS A 195 -14.33 -22.84 25.57
N SER A 196 -13.81 -22.28 26.65
CA SER A 196 -12.37 -22.11 26.81
C SER A 196 -11.71 -23.46 27.03
N TYR A 197 -10.63 -23.70 26.30
CA TYR A 197 -9.72 -24.81 26.47
C TYR A 197 -8.36 -24.25 26.84
N VAL A 198 -7.92 -24.53 28.06
CA VAL A 198 -6.56 -24.21 28.50
C VAL A 198 -5.73 -25.47 28.36
N ASP A 199 -4.58 -25.36 27.73
CA ASP A 199 -3.65 -26.47 27.64
C ASP A 199 -3.22 -26.92 29.06
N PRO A 200 -3.20 -28.23 29.37
CA PRO A 200 -2.81 -28.71 30.69
C PRO A 200 -1.40 -28.28 31.15
N GLN A 201 -0.52 -27.93 30.21
CA GLN A 201 0.85 -27.47 30.50
C GLN A 201 0.94 -25.93 30.49
N GLY A 202 -0.19 -25.22 30.29
CA GLY A 202 -0.27 -23.76 30.29
C GLY A 202 0.28 -23.10 29.04
N ALA A 203 0.57 -23.85 27.97
CA ALA A 203 1.22 -23.31 26.77
C ALA A 203 0.32 -22.36 25.96
N TYR A 204 -1.00 -22.57 25.99
CA TYR A 204 -1.97 -21.76 25.26
C TYR A 204 -3.38 -21.85 25.86
N SER A 205 -4.21 -20.86 25.54
CA SER A 205 -5.64 -20.85 25.81
C SER A 205 -6.40 -20.62 24.51
N LEU A 206 -7.34 -21.51 24.20
CA LEU A 206 -8.18 -21.43 23.01
C LEU A 206 -9.63 -21.34 23.43
N ALA A 207 -10.47 -20.96 22.48
CA ALA A 207 -11.90 -21.05 22.62
C ALA A 207 -12.45 -21.75 21.39
N PHE A 208 -13.32 -22.74 21.57
CA PHE A 208 -14.03 -23.40 20.48
C PHE A 208 -15.54 -23.33 20.68
N PRO A 209 -16.33 -23.33 19.59
CA PRO A 209 -17.79 -23.37 19.66
C PRO A 209 -18.36 -24.61 20.37
N SER A 210 -17.64 -25.72 20.32
CA SER A 210 -17.98 -26.97 21.00
C SER A 210 -16.70 -27.72 21.38
N THR A 211 -16.82 -28.89 21.99
CA THR A 211 -15.68 -29.72 22.38
C THR A 211 -14.91 -30.16 21.13
N PRO A 212 -13.63 -29.76 20.95
CA PRO A 212 -12.84 -30.16 19.79
C PRO A 212 -12.34 -31.60 19.93
N GLU A 213 -12.02 -32.23 18.79
CA GLU A 213 -11.35 -33.52 18.75
C GLU A 213 -9.84 -33.32 18.93
N ILE A 214 -9.25 -34.03 19.89
CA ILE A 214 -7.82 -33.96 20.18
C ILE A 214 -7.17 -35.25 19.69
N SER A 215 -6.16 -35.11 18.84
CA SER A 215 -5.35 -36.22 18.36
C SER A 215 -3.87 -35.95 18.60
N GLU A 216 -3.15 -36.99 18.97
CA GLU A 216 -1.70 -36.96 19.10
C GLU A 216 -1.08 -37.81 18.01
N THR A 217 -0.17 -37.20 17.25
CA THR A 217 0.52 -37.84 16.14
C THR A 217 2.00 -37.61 16.27
N LYS A 218 2.82 -38.62 15.99
CA LYS A 218 4.28 -38.48 15.95
C LYS A 218 4.70 -38.28 14.51
N ILE A 219 5.28 -37.12 14.23
CA ILE A 219 5.79 -36.79 12.90
C ILE A 219 7.29 -37.10 12.87
N ALA A 220 7.70 -37.96 11.94
CA ALA A 220 9.10 -38.29 11.73
C ALA A 220 9.86 -37.09 11.16
N ILE A 221 11.05 -36.81 11.71
CA ILE A 221 11.90 -35.74 11.20
C ILE A 221 12.65 -36.25 9.96
N PRO A 222 12.57 -35.57 8.81
CA PRO A 222 13.30 -35.98 7.61
C PRO A 222 14.80 -36.09 7.88
N LYS A 223 15.39 -37.24 7.51
CA LYS A 223 16.83 -37.54 7.69
C LYS A 223 17.29 -37.69 9.17
N SER A 224 16.37 -37.84 10.12
CA SER A 224 16.70 -38.26 11.51
C SER A 224 15.93 -39.54 11.88
N ARG A 225 16.38 -40.23 12.94
CA ARG A 225 15.60 -41.30 13.61
C ARG A 225 14.60 -40.74 14.64
N ASP A 226 14.63 -39.44 14.86
CA ASP A 226 13.79 -38.76 15.84
C ASP A 226 12.37 -38.47 15.31
N SER A 227 11.42 -38.37 16.22
CA SER A 227 10.05 -37.94 15.94
C SER A 227 9.63 -36.82 16.88
N LEU A 228 8.83 -35.89 16.37
CA LEU A 228 8.25 -34.81 17.17
C LEU A 228 6.80 -35.17 17.54
N PRO A 229 6.40 -34.97 18.81
CA PRO A 229 5.01 -35.10 19.20
C PRO A 229 4.24 -33.88 18.68
N PHE A 230 3.29 -34.12 17.79
CA PHE A 230 2.36 -33.12 17.31
C PHE A 230 0.99 -33.39 17.89
N ARG A 231 0.45 -32.39 18.57
CA ARG A 231 -0.90 -32.43 19.12
C ARG A 231 -1.78 -31.52 18.29
N THR A 232 -2.80 -32.12 17.70
CA THR A 232 -3.76 -31.46 16.82
C THR A 232 -5.09 -31.38 17.52
N ILE A 233 -5.59 -30.15 17.63
CA ILE A 233 -6.94 -29.82 18.07
C ILE A 233 -7.73 -29.48 16.81
N HIS A 234 -8.67 -30.35 16.47
CA HIS A 234 -9.52 -30.25 15.28
C HIS A 234 -10.93 -29.89 15.70
N TYR A 235 -11.54 -28.94 14.99
CA TYR A 235 -12.94 -28.62 15.14
C TYR A 235 -13.57 -28.38 13.77
N LEU A 236 -14.59 -29.19 13.44
CA LEU A 236 -15.38 -29.04 12.23
C LEU A 236 -16.77 -28.50 12.55
N ASN A 237 -17.07 -27.31 12.03
CA ASN A 237 -18.44 -26.82 11.99
C ASN A 237 -19.14 -27.38 10.73
N LYS A 238 -19.91 -28.46 10.92
CA LYS A 238 -20.63 -29.14 9.83
C LYS A 238 -21.71 -28.28 9.16
N GLU A 239 -22.27 -27.29 9.85
CA GLU A 239 -23.32 -26.41 9.28
C GLU A 239 -22.75 -25.34 8.35
N LYS A 240 -21.52 -24.87 8.62
CA LYS A 240 -20.88 -23.79 7.86
C LYS A 240 -19.72 -24.27 6.97
N GLU A 241 -19.42 -25.57 6.98
CA GLU A 241 -18.24 -26.17 6.35
C GLU A 241 -16.90 -25.51 6.76
N ILE A 242 -16.82 -24.98 7.99
CA ILE A 242 -15.60 -24.33 8.50
C ILE A 242 -14.83 -25.34 9.34
N GLU A 243 -13.56 -25.54 8.99
CA GLU A 243 -12.62 -26.41 9.69
C GLU A 243 -11.58 -25.55 10.42
N TYR A 244 -11.50 -25.67 11.75
CA TYR A 244 -10.49 -25.04 12.59
C TYR A 244 -9.48 -26.09 13.04
N ASN A 245 -8.21 -25.85 12.74
CA ASN A 245 -7.12 -26.74 13.11
C ASN A 245 -6.03 -25.96 13.82
N LEU A 246 -5.80 -26.29 15.10
CA LEU A 246 -4.58 -25.89 15.79
C LEU A 246 -3.69 -27.12 15.95
N THR A 247 -2.48 -27.02 15.44
CA THR A 247 -1.45 -28.03 15.64
C THR A 247 -0.27 -27.38 16.34
N HIS A 248 0.17 -27.96 17.45
CA HIS A 248 1.36 -27.50 18.17
C HIS A 248 2.31 -28.67 18.47
N THR A 249 3.58 -28.32 18.67
CA THR A 249 4.65 -29.24 19.08
C THR A 249 5.63 -28.47 19.96
N ILE A 250 6.29 -29.18 20.88
CA ILE A 250 7.34 -28.62 21.72
C ILE A 250 8.67 -29.00 21.09
N LEU A 251 9.46 -27.99 20.73
CA LEU A 251 10.78 -28.20 20.16
C LEU A 251 11.80 -28.50 21.28
N PRO A 252 12.80 -29.37 21.03
CA PRO A 252 13.89 -29.59 21.99
C PRO A 252 14.68 -28.30 22.28
N ASP A 253 15.12 -28.11 23.52
CA ASP A 253 15.86 -26.89 23.94
C ASP A 253 17.10 -26.60 23.10
N ASN A 254 17.77 -27.65 22.63
CA ASN A 254 18.95 -27.52 21.76
C ASN A 254 18.63 -26.86 20.42
N TRP A 255 17.38 -26.94 19.95
CA TRP A 255 16.93 -26.32 18.71
C TRP A 255 16.54 -24.86 18.91
N LEU A 256 16.14 -24.46 20.12
CA LEU A 256 15.84 -23.06 20.45
C LEU A 256 17.05 -22.13 20.34
N LYS A 257 18.27 -22.70 20.30
CA LYS A 257 19.52 -21.95 20.05
C LYS A 257 19.61 -21.42 18.61
N TRP A 258 18.80 -21.96 17.69
CA TRP A 258 18.81 -21.59 16.28
C TRP A 258 17.89 -20.40 16.03
N ASN A 259 18.21 -19.62 14.99
CA ASN A 259 17.41 -18.45 14.61
C ASN A 259 15.94 -18.85 14.36
N SER A 260 15.00 -18.12 14.97
CA SER A 260 13.55 -18.32 14.84
C SER A 260 13.07 -18.37 13.40
N ALA A 261 13.64 -17.56 12.50
CA ALA A 261 13.30 -17.58 11.08
C ALA A 261 13.67 -18.91 10.40
N LEU A 262 14.76 -19.53 10.83
CA LEU A 262 15.20 -20.83 10.31
C LEU A 262 14.29 -21.95 10.84
N LEU A 263 13.96 -21.91 12.13
CA LEU A 263 13.04 -22.85 12.76
C LEU A 263 11.65 -22.81 12.13
N LEU A 264 11.05 -21.61 11.98
CA LEU A 264 9.72 -21.44 11.38
C LEU A 264 9.66 -21.90 9.93
N ARG A 265 10.71 -21.62 9.14
CA ARG A 265 10.82 -22.13 7.76
C ARG A 265 10.95 -23.64 7.69
N GLY A 266 11.68 -24.24 8.63
CA GLY A 266 11.79 -25.70 8.77
C GLY A 266 10.45 -26.33 9.13
N ALA A 267 9.77 -25.79 10.14
CA ALA A 267 8.45 -26.21 10.59
C ALA A 267 7.42 -26.14 9.45
N LEU A 268 7.39 -25.04 8.69
CA LEU A 268 6.49 -24.90 7.54
C LEU A 268 6.69 -26.01 6.50
N LYS A 269 7.93 -26.41 6.22
CA LYS A 269 8.21 -27.52 5.29
C LYS A 269 7.69 -28.85 5.82
N VAL A 270 7.89 -29.12 7.11
CA VAL A 270 7.41 -30.34 7.76
C VAL A 270 5.89 -30.40 7.73
N VAL A 271 5.22 -29.31 8.11
CA VAL A 271 3.76 -29.18 8.07
C VAL A 271 3.23 -29.39 6.65
N ALA A 272 3.80 -28.71 5.64
CA ALA A 272 3.39 -28.85 4.25
C ALA A 272 3.55 -30.29 3.72
N SER A 273 4.61 -30.99 4.15
CA SER A 273 4.85 -32.40 3.76
C SER A 273 3.90 -33.40 4.40
N HIS A 274 3.36 -33.10 5.59
CA HIS A 274 2.48 -33.99 6.36
C HIS A 274 0.99 -33.67 6.20
N MET A 275 0.62 -32.48 5.68
CA MET A 275 -0.75 -32.20 5.30
C MET A 275 -1.20 -33.13 4.17
N ALA A 276 -2.41 -33.70 4.31
CA ALA A 276 -2.99 -34.69 3.40
C ALA A 276 -2.74 -34.34 1.93
N GLY A 277 -1.80 -35.07 1.31
CA GLY A 277 -1.47 -34.94 -0.10
C GLY A 277 -0.22 -34.14 -0.49
N GLN A 278 0.68 -33.77 0.45
CA GLN A 278 1.89 -32.97 0.17
C GLN A 278 1.54 -31.61 -0.44
N ALA A 279 1.18 -30.66 0.41
CA ALA A 279 0.69 -29.36 -0.03
C ALA A 279 1.84 -28.50 -0.63
N LYS A 280 1.57 -27.82 -1.74
CA LYS A 280 2.53 -26.89 -2.34
C LYS A 280 2.44 -25.54 -1.64
N ILE A 281 3.57 -25.05 -1.13
CA ILE A 281 3.66 -23.70 -0.57
C ILE A 281 3.59 -22.71 -1.74
N LEU A 282 2.51 -21.92 -1.80
CA LEU A 282 2.31 -20.90 -2.83
C LEU A 282 2.91 -19.55 -2.42
N LYS A 283 2.65 -19.15 -1.17
CA LYS A 283 3.15 -17.90 -0.59
C LYS A 283 3.59 -18.16 0.85
N LYS A 284 4.62 -17.45 1.27
CA LYS A 284 5.05 -17.36 2.67
C LYS A 284 5.60 -15.97 2.95
N HIS A 285 5.24 -15.39 4.08
CA HIS A 285 5.67 -14.07 4.53
C HIS A 285 6.11 -14.18 6.00
N THR A 286 7.23 -13.55 6.36
CA THR A 286 7.72 -13.53 7.74
C THR A 286 7.33 -12.22 8.38
N GLU A 287 6.70 -12.29 9.55
CA GLU A 287 6.19 -11.12 10.26
C GLU A 287 6.34 -11.28 11.78
N ARG A 288 5.81 -10.33 12.56
CA ARG A 288 5.69 -10.48 14.01
C ARG A 288 4.22 -10.46 14.41
N TYR A 289 3.77 -11.49 15.11
CA TYR A 289 2.43 -11.55 15.66
C TYR A 289 2.48 -11.48 17.18
N LYS A 290 1.80 -10.48 17.76
CA LYS A 290 1.80 -10.22 19.22
C LYS A 290 3.21 -10.18 19.83
N GLY A 291 4.19 -9.66 19.10
CA GLY A 291 5.60 -9.56 19.52
C GLY A 291 6.47 -10.78 19.20
N TYR A 292 5.88 -11.90 18.81
CA TYR A 292 6.59 -13.15 18.49
C TYR A 292 6.89 -13.25 16.98
N PRO A 293 8.04 -13.81 16.57
CA PRO A 293 8.30 -14.13 15.17
C PRO A 293 7.25 -15.10 14.64
N ALA A 294 6.68 -14.81 13.47
CA ALA A 294 5.65 -15.62 12.86
C ALA A 294 5.88 -15.74 11.33
N VAL A 295 5.31 -16.78 10.74
CA VAL A 295 5.29 -16.98 9.29
C VAL A 295 3.85 -17.23 8.83
N ASP A 296 3.32 -16.28 8.07
CA ASP A 296 2.07 -16.44 7.35
C ASP A 296 2.31 -17.20 6.06
N PHE A 297 1.42 -18.13 5.74
CA PHE A 297 1.60 -19.00 4.58
C PHE A 297 0.27 -19.32 3.91
N VAL A 298 0.34 -19.57 2.60
CA VAL A 298 -0.76 -20.09 1.79
C VAL A 298 -0.29 -21.37 1.10
N LEU A 299 -1.01 -22.46 1.36
CA LEU A 299 -0.78 -23.76 0.77
C LEU A 299 -1.89 -24.12 -0.22
N GLN A 300 -1.53 -24.89 -1.23
CA GLN A 300 -2.49 -25.55 -2.13
C GLN A 300 -2.50 -27.05 -1.83
N LYS A 301 -3.63 -27.57 -1.35
CA LYS A 301 -3.87 -29.02 -1.24
C LYS A 301 -4.14 -29.61 -2.63
N LYS A 302 -3.95 -30.93 -2.81
CA LYS A 302 -4.17 -31.64 -4.09
C LYS A 302 -5.57 -31.40 -4.71
N ASN A 303 -6.59 -31.14 -3.90
CA ASN A 303 -7.96 -30.88 -4.35
C ASN A 303 -8.22 -29.39 -4.69
N SER A 304 -7.19 -28.61 -5.01
CA SER A 304 -7.26 -27.17 -5.31
C SER A 304 -7.78 -26.26 -4.18
N LYS A 305 -8.09 -26.80 -3.00
CA LYS A 305 -8.46 -25.99 -1.82
C LYS A 305 -7.23 -25.25 -1.31
N LEU A 306 -7.35 -23.92 -1.23
CA LEU A 306 -6.36 -23.05 -0.62
C LEU A 306 -6.50 -23.10 0.91
N CYS A 307 -5.38 -23.20 1.59
CA CYS A 307 -5.31 -23.17 3.05
C CYS A 307 -4.35 -22.05 3.45
N ALA A 308 -4.88 -21.02 4.11
CA ALA A 308 -4.09 -19.98 4.73
C ALA A 308 -3.87 -20.33 6.21
N GLY A 309 -2.69 -20.00 6.73
CA GLY A 309 -2.36 -20.24 8.13
C GLY A 309 -1.18 -19.40 8.58
N ARG A 310 -0.93 -19.43 9.89
CA ARG A 310 0.18 -18.79 10.58
C ARG A 310 0.91 -19.81 11.42
N LEU A 311 2.24 -19.80 11.37
CA LEU A 311 3.15 -20.50 12.28
C LEU A 311 3.84 -19.49 13.18
#